data_AF-A0A399FYQ8-F1
#
_entry.id   AF-A0A399FYQ8-F1
#
_cell.length_a   1.000
_cell.length_b   1.000
_cell.length_c   1.000
_cell.angle_alpha   90.00
_cell.angle_beta   90.00
_cell.angle_gamma   90.00
#
_symmetry.space_group_name_H-M   'P 1'
#
loop_
_entity.id
_entity.type
_entity.pdbx_description
1 polymer ?
#
loop_
_entity_poly.entity_id
_entity_poly.type
_entity_poly.pdbx_seq_one_letter_code
_entity_poly.pdbx_strand_id
1 'polypeptide(L)'
;MEEREYTMTVLPENVNNLIKKIAEDSKDIDGNLTGREARFLALLAFFPTADGEILEIGSFKGKSTIVLAKGAQLSNKPCIISVDPLTSPSPTDPDLKNEGTCGQHFHANLREAGVENMVEFHQKYSYELAKGWSRKIRLLWIDGDHRYKGTKLDFDLFSRHLSDRAIIAFHDVLAPFSGPVRVFVEDVLLSDKFGPAGLWGSIGWAQYIADGKIALGFRQKKSKLHLQLAKLIPFSIFDAGNKMRGIKKLQYEFYRSRVPHKEISPSEWIGELK
;
A
#
# COMPACT_ATOMS: atom_id res chain seq x y z
N MET A 1 20.95 -20.30 -21.73
CA MET A 1 20.69 -19.33 -20.64
C MET A 1 19.27 -19.62 -20.20
N GLU A 2 19.09 -20.45 -19.19
CA GLU A 2 17.77 -20.88 -18.72
C GLU A 2 17.02 -19.69 -18.11
N GLU A 3 15.91 -19.31 -18.74
CA GLU A 3 14.88 -18.47 -18.12
C GLU A 3 14.32 -19.23 -16.92
N ARG A 4 14.74 -18.86 -15.71
CA ARG A 4 14.07 -19.34 -14.51
C ARG A 4 12.71 -18.67 -14.44
N GLU A 5 11.67 -19.43 -14.74
CA GLU A 5 10.27 -19.11 -14.49
C GLU A 5 10.08 -18.89 -12.98
N TYR A 6 10.29 -17.66 -12.52
CA TYR A 6 10.36 -17.33 -11.10
C TYR A 6 9.02 -16.75 -10.61
N THR A 7 8.04 -17.63 -10.48
CA THR A 7 6.83 -17.33 -9.73
C THR A 7 6.66 -18.44 -8.70
N MET A 8 6.61 -18.08 -7.41
CA MET A 8 6.02 -18.96 -6.40
C MET A 8 4.59 -19.24 -6.88
N THR A 9 4.34 -20.41 -7.47
CA THR A 9 3.02 -20.76 -8.00
C THR A 9 2.10 -21.30 -6.90
N VAL A 10 2.65 -21.62 -5.73
CA VAL A 10 1.92 -22.27 -4.63
C VAL A 10 2.30 -21.61 -3.31
N LEU A 11 1.28 -21.21 -2.54
CA LEU A 11 1.45 -20.73 -1.18
C LEU A 11 1.87 -21.89 -0.26
N PRO A 12 2.82 -21.69 0.66
CA PRO A 12 3.12 -22.69 1.67
C PRO A 12 1.90 -22.87 2.59
N GLU A 13 1.66 -24.10 3.04
CA GLU A 13 0.49 -24.44 3.86
C GLU A 13 0.37 -23.59 5.13
N ASN A 14 1.51 -23.15 5.68
CA ASN A 14 1.59 -22.34 6.88
C ASN A 14 1.57 -20.82 6.61
N VAL A 15 1.30 -20.34 5.39
CA VAL A 15 1.34 -18.90 5.05
C VAL A 15 0.48 -18.06 5.99
N ASN A 16 -0.72 -18.53 6.34
CA ASN A 16 -1.63 -17.83 7.24
C ASN A 16 -0.99 -17.60 8.62
N ASN A 17 -0.25 -18.60 9.13
CA ASN A 17 0.46 -18.49 10.41
C ASN A 17 1.65 -17.54 10.30
N LEU A 18 2.37 -17.56 9.17
CA LEU A 18 3.51 -16.67 8.93
C LEU A 18 3.09 -15.20 8.89
N ILE A 19 2.08 -14.86 8.06
CA ILE A 19 1.61 -13.47 7.96
C ILE A 19 0.97 -12.99 9.27
N LYS A 20 0.28 -13.89 10.00
CA LYS A 20 -0.28 -13.58 11.32
C LYS A 20 0.83 -13.26 12.33
N LYS A 21 1.89 -14.08 12.38
CA LYS A 21 3.04 -13.84 13.25
C LYS A 21 3.72 -12.51 12.92
N ILE A 22 3.94 -12.20 11.64
CA ILE A 22 4.52 -10.91 11.22
C ILE A 22 3.66 -9.73 11.72
N ALA A 23 2.33 -9.83 11.58
CA ALA A 23 1.43 -8.81 12.07
C ALA A 23 1.47 -8.66 13.61
N GLU A 24 1.52 -9.77 14.35
CA GLU A 24 1.64 -9.79 15.81
C GLU A 24 2.97 -9.17 16.29
N ASP A 25 4.09 -9.51 15.65
CA ASP A 25 5.41 -8.96 15.96
C ASP A 25 5.49 -7.44 15.71
N SER A 26 4.67 -6.90 14.81
CA SER A 26 4.66 -5.47 14.47
C SER A 26 3.74 -4.63 15.38
N LYS A 27 2.98 -5.25 16.29
CA LYS A 27 1.88 -4.58 17.01
C LYS A 27 2.37 -3.42 17.89
N ASP A 28 3.52 -3.62 18.54
CA ASP A 28 4.08 -2.69 19.54
C ASP A 28 4.90 -1.57 18.90
N ILE A 29 5.07 -1.62 17.58
CA ILE A 29 5.72 -0.58 16.81
C ILE A 29 4.71 0.54 16.56
N ASP A 30 5.09 1.76 16.93
CA ASP A 30 4.31 2.95 16.65
C ASP A 30 4.04 3.10 15.14
N GLY A 31 2.78 3.31 14.77
CA GLY A 31 2.36 3.54 13.39
C GLY A 31 0.91 3.16 13.14
N ASN A 32 0.31 3.77 12.13
CA ASN A 32 -1.10 3.61 11.76
C ASN A 32 -1.30 2.41 10.83
N LEU A 33 -1.16 1.19 11.36
CA LEU A 33 -1.40 -0.03 10.59
C LEU A 33 -2.12 -1.06 11.47
N THR A 34 -3.32 -1.48 11.07
CA THR A 34 -4.05 -2.51 11.81
C THR A 34 -3.47 -3.89 11.56
N GLY A 35 -3.67 -4.84 12.47
CA GLY A 35 -3.16 -6.20 12.30
C GLY A 35 -3.65 -6.91 11.03
N ARG A 36 -4.87 -6.60 10.56
CA ARG A 36 -5.39 -7.14 9.28
C ARG A 36 -4.68 -6.55 8.06
N GLU A 37 -4.31 -5.27 8.11
CA GLU A 37 -3.59 -4.58 7.04
C GLU A 37 -2.13 -5.03 7.01
N ALA A 38 -1.52 -5.23 8.18
CA ALA A 38 -0.19 -5.80 8.30
C ALA A 38 -0.11 -7.22 7.71
N ARG A 39 -1.13 -8.08 7.93
CA ARG A 39 -1.20 -9.40 7.28
C ARG A 39 -1.22 -9.29 5.75
N PHE A 40 -1.96 -8.32 5.21
CA PHE A 40 -2.04 -8.13 3.78
C PHE A 40 -0.73 -7.60 3.18
N LEU A 41 -0.10 -6.60 3.80
CA LEU A 41 1.22 -6.12 3.36
C LEU A 41 2.28 -7.23 3.40
N ALA A 42 2.28 -8.05 4.45
CA ALA A 42 3.16 -9.21 4.53
C ALA A 42 2.91 -10.19 3.38
N LEU A 43 1.64 -10.46 3.04
CA LEU A 43 1.27 -11.31 1.91
C LEU A 43 1.74 -10.72 0.57
N LEU A 44 1.55 -9.42 0.34
CA LEU A 44 1.98 -8.73 -0.89
C LEU A 44 3.51 -8.80 -1.07
N ALA A 45 4.28 -8.61 0.00
CA ALA A 45 5.73 -8.70 -0.05
C ALA A 45 6.23 -10.14 -0.20
N PHE A 46 5.53 -11.10 0.40
CA PHE A 46 5.84 -12.52 0.36
C PHE A 46 5.57 -13.14 -1.02
N PHE A 47 4.45 -12.80 -1.66
CA PHE A 47 3.98 -13.41 -2.90
C PHE A 47 4.19 -12.48 -4.10
N PRO A 48 5.39 -12.47 -4.73
CA PRO A 48 5.62 -11.64 -5.89
C PRO A 48 4.80 -12.09 -7.08
N THR A 49 4.04 -11.15 -7.62
CA THR A 49 3.28 -11.32 -8.88
C THR A 49 4.06 -10.83 -10.09
N ALA A 50 5.19 -10.15 -9.88
CA ALA A 50 6.03 -9.57 -10.92
C ALA A 50 7.51 -9.47 -10.50
N ASP A 51 8.37 -9.20 -11.47
CA ASP A 51 9.77 -8.85 -11.23
C ASP A 51 9.95 -7.38 -10.84
N GLY A 52 11.02 -7.08 -10.11
CA GLY A 52 11.36 -5.72 -9.68
C GLY A 52 11.46 -5.60 -8.16
N GLU A 53 11.50 -4.36 -7.71
CA GLU A 53 11.68 -3.96 -6.32
C GLU A 53 10.34 -3.77 -5.61
N ILE A 54 10.36 -3.90 -4.28
CA ILE A 54 9.30 -3.36 -3.43
C ILE A 54 9.70 -1.92 -3.11
N LEU A 55 8.84 -0.96 -3.45
CA LEU A 55 9.01 0.45 -3.07
C LEU A 55 7.91 0.87 -2.10
N GLU A 56 8.30 1.29 -0.91
CA GLU A 56 7.47 1.99 0.06
C GLU A 56 7.72 3.49 0.01
N ILE A 57 6.64 4.26 0.01
CA ILE A 57 6.66 5.73 0.16
C ILE A 57 5.89 6.08 1.42
N GLY A 58 6.57 6.69 2.39
CA GLY A 58 6.06 6.88 3.75
C GLY A 58 6.41 5.70 4.65
N SER A 59 7.38 5.91 5.54
CA SER A 59 7.95 4.89 6.42
C SER A 59 7.75 5.22 7.90
N PHE A 60 7.64 6.51 8.26
CA PHE A 60 7.49 6.99 9.64
C PHE A 60 8.49 6.29 10.60
N LYS A 61 8.00 5.60 11.63
CA LYS A 61 8.79 4.83 12.61
C LYS A 61 9.06 3.38 12.18
N GLY A 62 8.71 2.99 10.95
CA GLY A 62 9.14 1.74 10.30
C GLY A 62 8.18 0.56 10.42
N LYS A 63 6.94 0.75 10.90
CA LYS A 63 5.99 -0.36 11.11
C LYS A 63 5.67 -1.11 9.81
N SER A 64 5.24 -0.41 8.76
CA SER A 64 4.98 -0.99 7.44
C SER A 64 6.28 -1.51 6.81
N THR A 65 7.39 -0.78 6.96
CA THR A 65 8.72 -1.18 6.49
C THR A 65 9.13 -2.55 7.02
N ILE A 66 8.96 -2.78 8.33
CA ILE A 66 9.30 -4.04 8.98
C ILE A 66 8.38 -5.16 8.51
N VAL A 67 7.07 -4.90 8.38
CA VAL A 67 6.11 -5.88 7.85
C VAL A 67 6.47 -6.29 6.42
N LEU A 68 6.78 -5.32 5.56
CA LEU A 68 7.20 -5.56 4.18
C LEU A 68 8.53 -6.32 4.13
N ALA A 69 9.53 -5.93 4.91
CA ALA A 69 10.84 -6.58 4.93
C ALA A 69 10.73 -8.03 5.43
N LYS A 70 9.99 -8.29 6.52
CA LYS A 70 9.73 -9.65 7.01
C LYS A 70 8.96 -10.50 6.00
N GLY A 71 7.98 -9.93 5.30
CA GLY A 71 7.28 -10.62 4.21
C GLY A 71 8.21 -10.93 3.04
N ALA A 72 9.01 -9.96 2.61
CA ALA A 72 9.97 -10.10 1.53
C ALA A 72 11.06 -11.15 1.85
N GLN A 73 11.47 -11.27 3.11
CA GLN A 73 12.43 -12.27 3.59
C GLN A 73 11.99 -13.71 3.30
N LEU A 74 10.68 -13.95 3.27
CA LEU A 74 10.09 -15.24 2.96
C LEU A 74 10.01 -15.49 1.43
N SER A 75 10.26 -14.47 0.62
CA SER A 75 10.36 -14.56 -0.84
C SER A 75 11.80 -14.80 -1.29
N ASN A 76 11.99 -15.01 -2.60
CA ASN A 76 13.30 -15.13 -3.22
C ASN A 76 14.06 -13.79 -3.38
N LYS A 77 13.43 -12.66 -3.08
CA LYS A 77 14.00 -11.32 -3.22
C LYS A 77 13.76 -10.57 -1.90
N PRO A 78 14.68 -10.69 -0.94
CA PRO A 78 14.44 -10.28 0.44
C PRO A 78 14.49 -8.76 0.67
N CYS A 79 15.00 -7.97 -0.28
CA CYS A 79 15.20 -6.54 -0.06
C CYS A 79 13.99 -5.68 -0.46
N ILE A 80 13.85 -4.55 0.23
CA ILE A 80 12.89 -3.49 -0.08
C ILE A 80 13.58 -2.14 -0.13
N ILE A 81 12.93 -1.16 -0.78
CA ILE A 81 13.37 0.22 -0.82
C ILE A 81 12.29 1.06 -0.15
N SER A 82 12.69 1.94 0.74
CA SER A 82 11.78 2.80 1.50
C SER A 82 12.24 4.25 1.38
N VAL A 83 11.29 5.17 1.18
CA VAL A 83 11.58 6.60 1.09
C VAL A 83 10.65 7.40 2.00
N ASP A 84 11.25 8.22 2.85
CA ASP A 84 10.54 9.13 3.73
C ASP A 84 11.47 10.30 4.10
N PRO A 85 11.04 11.57 3.98
CA PRO A 85 11.85 12.70 4.44
C PRO A 85 12.03 12.73 5.97
N LEU A 86 11.25 11.94 6.72
CA LEU A 86 11.17 11.86 8.18
C LEU A 86 10.88 13.22 8.82
N THR A 87 10.07 14.04 8.15
CA THR A 87 9.64 15.35 8.63
C THR A 87 8.41 15.18 9.52
N SER A 88 8.61 15.32 10.84
CA SER A 88 7.55 15.34 11.84
C SER A 88 7.62 16.64 12.65
N PRO A 89 6.54 17.44 12.73
CA PRO A 89 5.22 17.21 12.15
C PRO A 89 5.21 17.35 10.62
N SER A 90 4.20 16.73 9.99
CA SER A 90 3.95 16.84 8.54
C SER A 90 2.60 17.57 8.30
N PRO A 91 2.30 18.00 7.07
CA PRO A 91 0.98 18.57 6.76
C PRO A 91 -0.20 17.62 6.99
N THR A 92 0.04 16.30 6.98
CA THR A 92 -0.97 15.26 7.24
C THR A 92 -1.10 14.96 8.74
N ASP A 93 -0.01 15.15 9.49
CA ASP A 93 0.09 14.84 10.90
C ASP A 93 0.62 16.06 11.69
N PRO A 94 -0.14 17.18 11.71
CA PRO A 94 0.30 18.43 12.33
C PRO A 94 0.41 18.34 13.86
N ASP A 95 -0.25 17.34 14.46
CA ASP A 95 -0.30 17.11 15.90
C ASP A 95 0.94 16.36 16.43
N LEU A 96 1.78 15.79 15.56
CA LEU A 96 3.05 15.16 15.92
C LEU A 96 4.13 16.21 16.22
N LYS A 97 3.91 17.05 17.24
CA LYS A 97 4.86 18.10 17.64
C LYS A 97 6.11 17.47 18.27
N ASN A 98 7.29 17.84 17.75
CA ASN A 98 8.61 17.55 18.33
C ASN A 98 9.09 16.08 18.32
N GLU A 99 8.81 15.30 17.28
CA GLU A 99 9.47 14.00 17.11
C GLU A 99 10.76 14.11 16.28
N GLY A 100 11.71 14.96 16.72
CA GLY A 100 13.08 15.01 16.14
C GLY A 100 13.86 13.69 16.25
N THR A 101 13.26 12.68 16.87
CA THR A 101 13.74 11.31 17.03
C THR A 101 13.10 10.32 16.05
N CYS A 102 12.22 10.75 15.14
CA CYS A 102 11.51 9.83 14.22
C CYS A 102 12.48 8.92 13.44
N GLY A 103 13.57 9.49 12.90
CA GLY A 103 14.61 8.68 12.25
C GLY A 103 15.41 7.78 13.19
N GLN A 104 15.63 8.21 14.44
CA GLN A 104 16.27 7.36 15.45
C GLN A 104 15.40 6.16 15.80
N HIS A 105 14.08 6.38 15.98
CA HIS A 105 13.10 5.32 16.22
C HIS A 105 12.99 4.39 15.02
N PHE A 106 12.93 4.93 13.79
CA PHE A 106 12.92 4.14 12.56
C PHE A 106 14.09 3.14 12.53
N HIS A 107 15.33 3.63 12.62
CA HIS A 107 16.51 2.76 12.58
C HIS A 107 16.60 1.82 13.80
N ALA A 108 16.21 2.27 14.99
CA ALA A 108 16.18 1.41 16.17
C ALA A 108 15.19 0.25 16.01
N ASN A 109 13.98 0.52 15.54
CA ASN A 109 12.95 -0.48 15.29
C ASN A 109 13.40 -1.49 14.22
N LEU A 110 14.05 -1.03 13.14
CA LEU A 110 14.58 -1.91 12.09
C LEU A 110 15.68 -2.85 12.62
N ARG A 111 16.55 -2.35 13.51
CA ARG A 111 17.58 -3.17 14.18
C ARG A 111 16.98 -4.19 15.12
N GLU A 112 16.04 -3.76 15.97
CA GLU A 112 15.35 -4.64 16.92
C GLU A 112 14.56 -5.74 16.20
N ALA A 113 13.93 -5.41 15.08
CA ALA A 113 13.24 -6.36 14.23
C ALA A 113 14.17 -7.25 13.37
N GLY A 114 15.48 -6.96 13.35
CA GLY A 114 16.49 -7.74 12.61
C GLY A 114 16.44 -7.59 11.09
N VAL A 115 15.85 -6.50 10.57
CA VAL A 115 15.63 -6.30 9.13
C VAL A 115 16.40 -5.12 8.53
N GLU A 116 17.19 -4.37 9.33
CA GLU A 116 17.92 -3.18 8.86
C GLU A 116 18.73 -3.42 7.58
N ASN A 117 19.45 -4.54 7.49
CA ASN A 117 20.27 -4.91 6.32
C ASN A 117 19.45 -5.25 5.05
N MET A 118 18.13 -5.36 5.17
CA MET A 118 17.21 -5.70 4.08
C MET A 118 16.55 -4.45 3.48
N VAL A 119 16.73 -3.29 4.12
CA VAL A 119 16.03 -2.05 3.75
C VAL A 119 17.02 -1.06 3.17
N GLU A 120 16.86 -0.76 1.88
CA GLU A 120 17.51 0.39 1.26
C GLU A 120 16.70 1.65 1.57
N PHE A 121 17.06 2.34 2.65
CA PHE A 121 16.33 3.53 3.11
C PHE A 121 16.87 4.82 2.48
N HIS A 122 15.95 5.66 1.99
CA HIS A 122 16.22 6.98 1.41
C HIS A 122 15.56 8.07 2.24
N GLN A 123 16.33 8.75 3.09
CA GLN A 123 15.83 9.89 3.87
C GLN A 123 15.73 11.17 3.00
N LYS A 124 14.69 11.25 2.18
CA LYS A 124 14.42 12.38 1.27
C LYS A 124 12.97 12.36 0.81
N TYR A 125 12.53 13.40 0.11
CA TYR A 125 11.21 13.38 -0.50
C TYR A 125 11.15 12.39 -1.68
N SER A 126 9.99 11.79 -1.91
CA SER A 126 9.72 10.85 -3.01
C SER A 126 10.05 11.44 -4.39
N TYR A 127 9.75 12.73 -4.62
CA TYR A 127 10.08 13.43 -5.86
C TYR A 127 11.59 13.65 -6.07
N GLU A 128 12.40 13.60 -5.01
CA GLU A 128 13.85 13.65 -5.12
C GLU A 128 14.43 12.29 -5.46
N LEU A 129 13.87 11.21 -4.90
CA LEU A 129 14.18 9.84 -5.29
C LEU A 129 13.86 9.60 -6.77
N ALA A 130 12.70 10.07 -7.23
CA ALA A 130 12.22 9.84 -8.59
C ALA A 130 13.15 10.38 -9.69
N LYS A 131 13.93 11.44 -9.42
CA LYS A 131 14.84 12.07 -10.42
C LYS A 131 15.89 11.11 -10.98
N GLY A 132 16.29 10.11 -10.20
CA GLY A 132 17.28 9.09 -10.60
C GLY A 132 16.71 7.68 -10.69
N TRP A 133 15.38 7.52 -10.61
CA TRP A 133 14.78 6.20 -10.53
C TRP A 133 14.70 5.52 -11.91
N SER A 134 15.24 4.32 -12.00
CA SER A 134 15.21 3.48 -13.22
C SER A 134 14.84 2.02 -12.96
N ARG A 135 14.63 1.65 -11.69
CA ARG A 135 14.37 0.26 -11.28
C ARG A 135 12.91 -0.11 -11.56
N LYS A 136 12.69 -1.34 -12.02
CA LYS A 136 11.34 -1.91 -12.14
C LYS A 136 10.74 -2.13 -10.75
N ILE A 137 9.44 -1.94 -10.60
CA ILE A 137 8.71 -2.09 -9.35
C ILE A 137 7.75 -3.27 -9.46
N ARG A 138 7.84 -4.24 -8.53
CA ARG A 138 6.88 -5.35 -8.39
C ARG A 138 5.77 -5.07 -7.38
N LEU A 139 6.05 -4.20 -6.40
CA LEU A 139 5.09 -3.75 -5.40
C LEU A 139 5.35 -2.27 -5.10
N LEU A 140 4.35 -1.43 -5.33
CA LEU A 140 4.37 -0.01 -4.96
C LEU A 140 3.40 0.20 -3.80
N TRP A 141 3.92 0.54 -2.63
CA TRP A 141 3.17 0.86 -1.41
C TRP A 141 3.21 2.37 -1.16
N ILE A 142 2.05 3.03 -1.23
CA ILE A 142 1.90 4.48 -1.04
C ILE A 142 1.16 4.76 0.27
N ASP A 143 1.91 5.30 1.23
CA ASP A 143 1.47 5.63 2.60
C ASP A 143 2.14 6.92 3.11
N GLY A 144 2.42 7.84 2.18
CA GLY A 144 3.06 9.12 2.46
C GLY A 144 2.05 10.26 2.70
N ASP A 145 2.08 11.26 1.82
CA ASP A 145 1.17 12.40 1.92
C ASP A 145 -0.25 12.04 1.47
N HIS A 146 -1.18 12.04 2.42
CA HIS A 146 -2.59 11.73 2.28
C HIS A 146 -3.43 12.85 1.63
N ARG A 147 -2.82 13.99 1.26
CA ARG A 147 -3.46 15.01 0.41
C ARG A 147 -3.41 14.56 -1.04
N TYR A 148 -4.46 14.88 -1.81
CA TYR A 148 -4.54 14.56 -3.23
C TYR A 148 -3.28 14.91 -4.03
N LYS A 149 -2.72 16.10 -3.84
CA LYS A 149 -1.51 16.52 -4.56
C LYS A 149 -0.31 15.61 -4.26
N GLY A 150 -0.13 15.19 -3.00
CA GLY A 150 0.97 14.33 -2.58
C GLY A 150 0.80 12.91 -3.12
N THR A 151 -0.33 12.28 -2.81
CA THR A 151 -0.64 10.92 -3.29
C THR A 151 -0.59 10.81 -4.81
N LYS A 152 -1.12 11.82 -5.53
CA LYS A 152 -1.12 11.84 -7.00
C LYS A 152 0.30 11.99 -7.56
N LEU A 153 1.14 12.82 -6.93
CA LEU A 153 2.54 12.97 -7.32
C LEU A 153 3.29 11.64 -7.16
N ASP A 154 3.14 10.97 -6.03
CA ASP A 154 3.76 9.66 -5.78
C ASP A 154 3.30 8.61 -6.82
N PHE A 155 1.99 8.55 -7.08
CA PHE A 155 1.44 7.70 -8.13
C PHE A 155 2.03 8.02 -9.50
N ASP A 156 2.04 9.28 -9.93
CA ASP A 156 2.49 9.67 -11.27
C ASP A 156 3.99 9.42 -11.47
N LEU A 157 4.79 9.61 -10.43
CA LEU A 157 6.23 9.40 -10.48
C LEU A 157 6.58 7.91 -10.58
N PHE A 158 5.92 7.05 -9.79
CA PHE A 158 6.36 5.66 -9.63
C PHE A 158 5.52 4.62 -10.37
N SER A 159 4.25 4.88 -10.67
CA SER A 159 3.39 3.90 -11.39
C SER A 159 3.91 3.54 -12.79
N ARG A 160 4.61 4.47 -13.45
CA ARG A 160 5.26 4.24 -14.75
C ARG A 160 6.39 3.20 -14.73
N HIS A 161 6.90 2.86 -13.54
CA HIS A 161 7.97 1.89 -13.33
C HIS A 161 7.44 0.50 -12.92
N LEU A 162 6.12 0.33 -12.83
CA LEU A 162 5.50 -0.96 -12.53
C LEU A 162 5.80 -1.97 -13.63
N SER A 163 6.31 -3.14 -13.21
CA SER A 163 6.40 -4.30 -14.08
C SER A 163 5.01 -4.83 -14.41
N ASP A 164 4.84 -5.50 -15.56
CA ASP A 164 3.61 -6.25 -15.81
C ASP A 164 3.32 -7.19 -14.64
N ARG A 165 2.06 -7.22 -14.20
CA ARG A 165 1.56 -7.94 -13.01
C ARG A 165 1.96 -7.37 -11.65
N ALA A 166 2.66 -6.25 -11.56
CA ALA A 166 3.01 -5.63 -10.28
C ALA A 166 1.76 -5.20 -9.50
N ILE A 167 1.86 -5.18 -8.18
CA ILE A 167 0.79 -4.65 -7.32
C ILE A 167 1.09 -3.19 -7.00
N ILE A 168 0.07 -2.34 -7.08
CA ILE A 168 0.06 -1.04 -6.43
C ILE A 168 -0.95 -1.08 -5.28
N ALA A 169 -0.58 -0.53 -4.14
CA ALA A 169 -1.42 -0.45 -2.96
C ALA A 169 -1.29 0.92 -2.28
N PHE A 170 -2.41 1.41 -1.77
CA PHE A 170 -2.55 2.69 -1.09
C PHE A 170 -3.11 2.44 0.30
N HIS A 171 -2.54 3.07 1.32
CA HIS A 171 -3.15 3.08 2.63
C HIS A 171 -4.39 3.97 2.65
N ASP A 172 -5.30 3.70 3.59
CA ASP A 172 -6.34 4.66 3.96
C ASP A 172 -7.29 5.15 2.86
N VAL A 173 -7.55 4.28 1.86
CA VAL A 173 -8.59 4.49 0.83
C VAL A 173 -10.00 4.60 1.43
N LEU A 174 -10.22 4.02 2.63
CA LEU A 174 -11.46 4.13 3.39
C LEU A 174 -11.39 5.10 4.58
N ALA A 175 -10.35 5.93 4.64
CA ALA A 175 -10.23 7.01 5.62
C ALA A 175 -10.72 8.33 4.98
N PRO A 176 -11.09 9.34 5.78
CA PRO A 176 -11.54 10.64 5.27
C PRO A 176 -10.38 11.52 4.79
N PHE A 177 -9.42 10.93 4.07
CA PHE A 177 -8.32 11.63 3.42
C PHE A 177 -8.58 11.76 1.93
N SER A 178 -8.31 12.94 1.38
CA SER A 178 -8.65 13.24 -0.02
C SER A 178 -7.81 12.44 -1.01
N GLY A 179 -6.56 12.13 -0.70
CA GLY A 179 -5.61 11.60 -1.67
C GLY A 179 -5.85 10.16 -2.06
N PRO A 180 -5.70 9.19 -1.14
CA PRO A 180 -5.77 7.77 -1.47
C PRO A 180 -7.05 7.38 -2.20
N VAL A 181 -8.21 7.77 -1.68
CA VAL A 181 -9.50 7.43 -2.29
C VAL A 181 -9.66 8.01 -3.69
N ARG A 182 -9.22 9.25 -3.92
CA ARG A 182 -9.38 9.90 -5.23
C ARG A 182 -8.44 9.32 -6.26
N VAL A 183 -7.15 9.16 -5.94
CA VAL A 183 -6.17 8.57 -6.88
C VAL A 183 -6.58 7.13 -7.22
N PHE A 184 -7.00 6.34 -6.22
CA PHE A 184 -7.44 4.99 -6.47
C PHE A 184 -8.70 4.94 -7.37
N VAL A 185 -9.69 5.80 -7.13
CA VAL A 185 -10.94 5.82 -7.91
C VAL A 185 -10.75 6.41 -9.31
N GLU A 186 -9.99 7.49 -9.44
CA GLU A 186 -9.80 8.27 -10.67
C GLU A 186 -8.73 7.65 -11.58
N ASP A 187 -7.56 7.30 -11.05
CA ASP A 187 -6.39 6.88 -11.83
C ASP A 187 -6.19 5.35 -11.89
N VAL A 188 -6.68 4.60 -10.91
CA VAL A 188 -6.50 3.13 -10.87
C VAL A 188 -7.74 2.40 -11.39
N LEU A 189 -8.91 2.65 -10.79
CA LEU A 189 -10.12 1.89 -11.14
C LEU A 189 -10.67 2.21 -12.53
N LEU A 190 -10.54 3.44 -13.00
CA LEU A 190 -10.99 3.87 -14.34
C LEU A 190 -9.95 3.65 -15.44
N SER A 191 -8.71 3.31 -15.09
CA SER A 191 -7.64 3.08 -16.06
C SER A 191 -7.76 1.73 -16.77
N ASP A 192 -7.27 1.64 -18.00
CA ASP A 192 -7.14 0.39 -18.75
C ASP A 192 -5.81 -0.33 -18.49
N LYS A 193 -5.00 0.17 -17.54
CA LYS A 193 -3.71 -0.39 -17.13
C LYS A 193 -3.74 -1.19 -15.84
N PHE A 194 -4.91 -1.35 -15.23
CA PHE A 194 -5.09 -2.12 -14.01
C PHE A 194 -6.18 -3.18 -14.18
N GLY A 195 -5.91 -4.40 -13.74
CA GLY A 195 -6.82 -5.54 -13.83
C GLY A 195 -7.58 -5.78 -12.52
N PRO A 196 -7.35 -6.91 -11.82
CA PRO A 196 -7.90 -7.16 -10.49
C PRO A 196 -7.63 -6.00 -9.52
N ALA A 197 -8.64 -5.62 -8.75
CA ALA A 197 -8.54 -4.57 -7.74
C ALA A 197 -9.56 -4.80 -6.63
N GLY A 198 -9.21 -4.40 -5.40
CA GLY A 198 -10.03 -4.63 -4.23
C GLY A 198 -9.56 -3.85 -3.02
N LEU A 199 -10.14 -4.15 -1.86
CA LEU A 199 -9.68 -3.61 -0.59
C LEU A 199 -9.46 -4.72 0.44
N TRP A 200 -8.47 -4.49 1.31
CA TRP A 200 -8.23 -5.27 2.51
C TRP A 200 -8.06 -4.32 3.70
N GLY A 201 -9.08 -4.24 4.54
CA GLY A 201 -9.13 -3.18 5.54
C GLY A 201 -9.28 -1.80 4.91
N SER A 202 -8.42 -0.83 5.23
CA SER A 202 -8.39 0.46 4.52
C SER A 202 -7.49 0.46 3.29
N ILE A 203 -6.70 -0.61 3.06
CA ILE A 203 -5.80 -0.71 1.91
C ILE A 203 -6.59 -0.93 0.64
N GLY A 204 -6.47 -0.03 -0.33
CA GLY A 204 -6.90 -0.28 -1.71
C GLY A 204 -5.74 -0.80 -2.54
N TRP A 205 -5.95 -1.86 -3.30
CA TRP A 205 -4.91 -2.47 -4.13
C TRP A 205 -5.41 -2.75 -5.54
N ALA A 206 -4.50 -2.78 -6.51
CA ALA A 206 -4.75 -3.22 -7.86
C ALA A 206 -3.52 -3.86 -8.50
N GLN A 207 -3.72 -4.79 -9.42
CA GLN A 207 -2.65 -5.36 -10.24
C GLN A 207 -2.50 -4.55 -11.54
N TYR A 208 -1.29 -4.07 -11.81
CA TYR A 208 -0.91 -3.47 -13.08
C TYR A 208 -0.86 -4.51 -14.18
N ILE A 209 -1.43 -4.19 -15.34
CA ILE A 209 -1.51 -5.05 -16.52
C ILE A 209 -1.05 -4.21 -17.72
N ALA A 210 0.07 -4.59 -18.33
CA ALA A 210 0.64 -3.87 -19.47
C ALA A 210 -0.28 -3.97 -20.70
N ASP A 211 -0.89 -5.13 -20.92
CA ASP A 211 -1.87 -5.36 -21.99
C ASP A 211 -3.29 -4.93 -21.57
N GLY A 212 -3.74 -3.79 -22.10
CA GLY A 212 -5.07 -3.26 -21.81
C GLY A 212 -6.21 -4.20 -22.17
N LYS A 213 -6.03 -5.15 -23.10
CA LYS A 213 -7.07 -6.13 -23.45
C LYS A 213 -7.39 -7.06 -22.27
N ILE A 214 -6.38 -7.46 -21.51
CA ILE A 214 -6.54 -8.28 -20.30
C ILE A 214 -7.22 -7.44 -19.21
N ALA A 215 -6.77 -6.21 -19.01
CA ALA A 215 -7.34 -5.30 -18.02
C ALA A 215 -8.84 -5.02 -18.23
N LEU A 216 -9.29 -4.95 -19.50
CA LEU A 216 -10.70 -4.74 -19.86
C LEU A 216 -11.63 -5.83 -19.30
N GLY A 217 -11.14 -7.06 -19.11
CA GLY A 217 -11.91 -8.15 -18.50
C GLY A 217 -12.39 -7.83 -17.07
N PHE A 218 -11.69 -6.94 -16.37
CA PHE A 218 -11.99 -6.55 -14.99
C PHE A 218 -12.85 -5.29 -14.89
N ARG A 219 -13.19 -4.65 -16.02
CA ARG A 219 -13.85 -3.33 -16.05
C ARG A 219 -15.16 -3.30 -15.28
N GLN A 220 -15.99 -4.33 -15.38
CA GLN A 220 -17.28 -4.38 -14.66
C GLN A 220 -17.08 -4.41 -13.14
N LYS A 221 -16.18 -5.27 -12.65
CA LYS A 221 -15.84 -5.36 -11.21
C LYS A 221 -15.27 -4.03 -10.71
N LYS A 222 -14.30 -3.44 -11.43
CA LYS A 222 -13.72 -2.14 -11.10
C LYS A 222 -14.75 -1.01 -11.12
N SER A 223 -15.66 -0.98 -12.09
CA SER A 223 -16.71 0.04 -12.19
C SER A 223 -17.66 -0.02 -10.99
N LYS A 224 -18.03 -1.23 -10.55
CA LYS A 224 -18.84 -1.41 -9.33
C LYS A 224 -18.11 -0.87 -8.10
N LEU A 225 -16.83 -1.20 -7.95
CA LEU A 225 -16.02 -0.71 -6.84
C LEU A 225 -15.83 0.82 -6.88
N HIS A 226 -15.59 1.38 -8.06
CA HIS A 226 -15.53 2.82 -8.32
C HIS A 226 -16.81 3.51 -7.84
N LEU A 227 -17.99 3.02 -8.23
CA LEU A 227 -19.27 3.60 -7.81
C LEU A 227 -19.52 3.54 -6.30
N GLN A 228 -18.94 2.56 -5.60
CA GLN A 228 -19.03 2.45 -4.15
C GLN A 228 -18.09 3.44 -3.45
N LEU A 229 -16.83 3.50 -3.88
CA LEU A 229 -15.82 4.39 -3.31
C LEU A 229 -16.03 5.87 -3.65
N ALA A 230 -16.53 6.19 -4.85
CA ALA A 230 -16.79 7.57 -5.27
C ALA A 230 -17.77 8.30 -4.33
N LYS A 231 -18.64 7.55 -3.63
CA LYS A 231 -19.56 8.10 -2.62
C LYS A 231 -18.84 8.61 -1.37
N LEU A 232 -17.60 8.19 -1.14
CA LEU A 232 -16.77 8.63 -0.02
C LEU A 232 -16.02 9.94 -0.31
N ILE A 233 -15.80 10.27 -1.60
CA ILE A 233 -15.02 11.46 -2.03
C ILE A 233 -15.57 12.78 -1.46
N PRO A 234 -16.89 13.05 -1.45
CA PRO A 234 -17.40 14.29 -0.88
C PRO A 234 -17.03 14.48 0.60
N PHE A 235 -17.01 13.39 1.37
CA PHE A 235 -16.62 13.43 2.79
C PHE A 235 -15.12 13.72 2.96
N SER A 236 -14.27 13.22 2.05
CA SER A 236 -12.84 13.48 2.10
C SER A 236 -12.42 14.84 1.54
N ILE A 237 -13.31 15.56 0.85
CA ILE A 237 -13.04 16.93 0.34
C ILE A 237 -13.67 17.98 1.26
N PHE A 238 -14.97 17.86 1.54
CA PHE A 238 -15.71 18.91 2.25
C PHE A 238 -15.63 18.80 3.77
N ASP A 239 -15.25 17.63 4.29
CA ASP A 239 -15.17 17.36 5.72
C ASP A 239 -13.75 16.93 6.16
N ALA A 240 -12.74 17.02 5.27
CA ALA A 240 -11.34 16.77 5.63
C ALA A 240 -10.86 17.73 6.74
N GLY A 241 -10.30 17.17 7.81
CA GLY A 241 -9.81 17.92 8.97
C GLY A 241 -10.89 18.35 9.97
N ASN A 242 -12.17 18.30 9.61
CA ASN A 242 -13.28 18.44 10.56
C ASN A 242 -13.66 17.06 11.09
N LYS A 243 -13.74 16.89 12.41
CA LYS A 243 -14.33 15.66 12.99
C LYS A 243 -15.77 15.55 12.48
N MET A 244 -16.01 14.70 11.49
CA MET A 244 -17.36 14.38 11.00
C MET A 244 -18.26 14.08 12.19
N ARG A 245 -19.41 14.76 12.29
CA ARG A 245 -20.36 14.65 13.41
C ARG A 245 -21.78 14.44 12.91
N GLY A 246 -22.63 13.87 13.77
CA GLY A 246 -24.06 13.70 13.52
C GLY A 246 -24.37 12.89 12.26
N ILE A 247 -25.33 13.38 11.48
CA ILE A 247 -25.88 12.69 10.30
C ILE A 247 -24.79 12.42 9.25
N LYS A 248 -23.85 13.35 9.03
CA LYS A 248 -22.76 13.16 8.06
C LYS A 248 -21.88 11.96 8.42
N LYS A 249 -21.55 11.79 9.70
CA LYS A 249 -20.77 10.64 10.18
C LYS A 249 -21.53 9.33 9.93
N LEU A 250 -22.82 9.29 10.22
CA LEU A 250 -23.66 8.12 9.95
C LEU A 250 -23.74 7.80 8.45
N GLN A 251 -23.88 8.82 7.60
CA GLN A 251 -23.87 8.65 6.14
C GLN A 251 -22.53 8.11 5.63
N TYR A 252 -21.42 8.64 6.15
CA TYR A 252 -20.08 8.16 5.84
C TYR A 252 -19.92 6.68 6.22
N GLU A 253 -20.26 6.31 7.46
CA GLU A 253 -20.19 4.93 7.96
C GLU A 253 -21.08 3.98 7.15
N PHE A 254 -22.26 4.45 6.73
CA PHE A 254 -23.17 3.70 5.88
C PHE A 254 -22.61 3.46 4.48
N TYR A 255 -22.02 4.46 3.83
CA TYR A 255 -21.38 4.26 2.52
C TYR A 255 -20.12 3.40 2.64
N ARG A 256 -19.30 3.64 3.67
CA ARG A 256 -18.07 2.88 3.94
C ARG A 256 -18.36 1.40 4.18
N SER A 257 -19.40 1.07 4.97
CA SER A 257 -19.77 -0.32 5.26
C SER A 257 -20.23 -1.12 4.03
N ARG A 258 -20.63 -0.43 2.95
CA ARG A 258 -21.01 -1.06 1.67
C ARG A 258 -19.83 -1.35 0.75
N VAL A 259 -18.66 -0.79 1.01
CA VAL A 259 -17.45 -1.12 0.24
C VAL A 259 -16.95 -2.48 0.74
N PRO A 260 -16.73 -3.49 -0.13
CA PRO A 260 -16.16 -4.76 0.29
C PRO A 260 -14.69 -4.55 0.69
N HIS A 261 -14.37 -4.82 1.95
CA HIS A 261 -13.03 -4.59 2.51
C HIS A 261 -12.66 -5.60 3.61
N LYS A 262 -13.37 -6.73 3.63
CA LYS A 262 -13.10 -7.82 4.58
C LYS A 262 -11.79 -8.49 4.20
N GLU A 263 -11.15 -9.05 5.22
CA GLU A 263 -10.06 -9.99 5.01
C GLU A 263 -10.59 -11.25 4.33
N ILE A 264 -9.94 -11.63 3.24
CA ILE A 264 -10.17 -12.87 2.50
C ILE A 264 -8.97 -13.80 2.71
N SER A 265 -9.10 -15.08 2.38
CA SER A 265 -7.94 -15.97 2.53
C SER A 265 -6.85 -15.65 1.50
N PRO A 266 -5.56 -15.89 1.79
CA PRO A 266 -4.49 -15.72 0.81
C PRO A 266 -4.73 -16.47 -0.51
N SER A 267 -5.29 -17.69 -0.45
CA SER A 267 -5.64 -18.48 -1.63
C SER A 267 -6.77 -17.87 -2.45
N GLU A 268 -7.78 -17.30 -1.78
CA GLU A 268 -8.88 -16.57 -2.42
C GLU A 268 -8.36 -15.32 -3.12
N TRP A 269 -7.49 -14.55 -2.46
CA TRP A 269 -6.86 -13.37 -3.06
C TRP A 269 -6.03 -13.72 -4.31
N ILE A 270 -5.21 -14.79 -4.27
CA ILE A 270 -4.50 -15.26 -5.46
C ILE A 270 -5.46 -15.68 -6.57
N GLY A 271 -6.61 -16.27 -6.21
CA GLY A 271 -7.69 -16.58 -7.14
C GLY A 271 -8.23 -15.34 -7.86
N GLU A 272 -8.22 -14.17 -7.22
CA GLU A 272 -8.64 -12.90 -7.84
C GLU A 272 -7.63 -12.37 -8.87
N LEU A 273 -6.37 -12.82 -8.83
CA LEU A 273 -5.31 -12.39 -9.76
C LEU A 273 -5.38 -13.07 -11.13
N LYS A 274 -6.13 -14.17 -11.24
CA LYS A 274 -6.32 -14.96 -12.47
C LYS A 274 -7.46 -14.40 -13.30
#